data_AF-A0A1R0XAX3-F1
#
_entry.id   AF-A0A1R0XAX3-F1
#
_cell.length_a   1.000
_cell.length_b   1.000
_cell.length_c   1.000
_cell.angle_alpha   90.00
_cell.angle_beta   90.00
_cell.angle_gamma   90.00
#
_symmetry.space_group_name_H-M   'P 1'
#
loop_
_entity.id
_entity.type
_entity.pdbx_description
1 polymer ?
#
loop_
_entity_poly.entity_id
_entity_poly.type
_entity_poly.pdbx_seq_one_letter_code
_entity_poly.pdbx_strand_id
1 'polypeptide(L)' 'MKVRALLECTIDTANPAPELAATISTVLAALPNAESRLSVLQTLDDEIGRALADYLAPETEATA' A
#
# COMPACT_ATOMS: atom_id res chain seq x y z
N MET A 1 -27.25 2.74 0.91
CA MET A 1 -26.03 2.19 1.57
C MET A 1 -24.92 2.13 0.52
N LYS A 2 -23.74 2.72 0.77
CA LYS A 2 -22.56 2.43 -0.07
C LYS A 2 -22.13 1.01 0.27
N VAL A 3 -22.29 0.08 -0.67
CA VAL A 3 -21.78 -1.29 -0.55
C VAL A 3 -20.25 -1.17 -0.45
N ARG A 4 -19.69 -1.54 0.71
CA ARG A 4 -18.24 -1.69 0.86
C ARG A 4 -17.90 -3.09 0.38
N ALA A 5 -17.23 -3.19 -0.76
CA ALA A 5 -16.61 -4.45 -1.17
C ALA A 5 -15.38 -4.67 -0.29
N LEU A 6 -15.38 -5.74 0.51
CA LEU A 6 -14.20 -6.19 1.23
C LEU A 6 -13.36 -7.04 0.26
N LEU A 7 -12.08 -6.72 0.14
CA LEU A 7 -11.10 -7.53 -0.57
C LEU A 7 -10.27 -8.27 0.47
N GLU A 8 -10.38 -9.60 0.49
CA GLU A 8 -9.47 -10.46 1.24
C GLU A 8 -8.27 -10.79 0.35
N CYS A 9 -7.05 -10.61 0.85
CA CYS A 9 -5.82 -11.02 0.19
C CYS A 9 -4.90 -11.72 1.19
N THR A 10 -4.14 -12.70 0.70
CA THR A 10 -3.05 -13.34 1.44
C THR A 10 -1.75 -12.94 0.75
N ILE A 11 -0.75 -12.55 1.54
CA ILE A 11 0.53 -12.09 1.02
C ILE A 11 1.64 -12.92 1.66
N ASP A 12 2.42 -13.62 0.83
CA ASP A 12 3.70 -14.20 1.22
C ASP A 12 4.72 -13.09 1.41
N THR A 13 5.12 -12.86 2.66
CA THR A 13 6.11 -11.84 3.00
C THR A 13 7.50 -12.15 2.46
N ALA A 14 7.80 -13.41 2.09
CA ALA A 14 9.07 -13.75 1.46
C ALA A 14 9.13 -13.31 -0.02
N ASN A 15 7.98 -13.30 -0.72
CA ASN A 15 7.87 -12.91 -2.13
C ASN A 15 6.61 -12.06 -2.39
N PRO A 16 6.48 -10.86 -1.79
CA PRO A 16 5.20 -10.16 -1.70
C PRO A 16 4.78 -9.44 -3.00
N ALA A 17 5.73 -9.20 -3.91
CA ALA A 17 5.53 -8.33 -5.07
C ALA A 17 4.38 -8.75 -6.00
N PRO A 18 4.24 -10.04 -6.40
CA PRO A 18 3.16 -10.46 -7.31
C PRO A 18 1.76 -10.27 -6.70
N GLU A 19 1.60 -10.62 -5.44
CA GLU A 19 0.31 -10.59 -4.73
C GLU A 19 -0.11 -9.15 -4.38
N LEU A 20 0.84 -8.30 -3.99
CA LEU A 20 0.61 -6.87 -3.82
C LEU A 20 0.17 -6.22 -5.14
N ALA A 21 0.87 -6.51 -6.25
CA ALA A 21 0.52 -5.97 -7.55
C ALA A 21 -0.90 -6.39 -7.99
N ALA A 22 -1.27 -7.66 -7.78
CA ALA A 22 -2.61 -8.16 -8.08
C ALA A 22 -3.70 -7.48 -7.22
N THR A 23 -3.42 -7.31 -5.92
CA THR A 23 -4.33 -6.68 -4.96
C THR A 23 -4.56 -5.21 -5.33
N ILE A 24 -3.49 -4.45 -5.57
CA ILE A 24 -3.57 -3.05 -6.01
C ILE A 24 -4.35 -2.94 -7.32
N SER A 25 -4.07 -3.79 -8.30
CA SER A 25 -4.79 -3.81 -9.58
C SER A 25 -6.29 -4.03 -9.40
N THR A 26 -6.66 -4.94 -8.49
CA THR A 26 -8.06 -5.23 -8.17
C THR A 26 -8.75 -4.03 -7.53
N VAL A 27 -8.10 -3.36 -6.57
CA VAL A 27 -8.63 -2.14 -5.94
C VAL A 27 -8.83 -1.04 -6.98
N LEU A 28 -7.84 -0.79 -7.84
CA LEU A 28 -7.93 0.25 -8.86
C LEU A 28 -9.02 -0.03 -9.89
N ALA A 29 -9.24 -1.30 -10.25
CA ALA A 29 -10.30 -1.71 -11.16
C ALA A 29 -11.71 -1.45 -10.59
N ALA A 30 -11.87 -1.49 -9.27
CA ALA A 30 -13.13 -1.17 -8.59
C ALA A 30 -13.44 0.33 -8.53
N LEU A 31 -12.46 1.20 -8.86
CA LEU A 31 -12.62 2.66 -8.81
C LEU A 31 -13.08 3.22 -10.16
N PRO A 32 -14.16 4.02 -10.19
CA PRO A 32 -14.87 4.35 -11.43
C PRO A 32 -14.14 5.34 -12.33
N ASN A 33 -13.21 6.14 -11.81
CA ASN A 33 -12.57 7.23 -12.56
C ASN A 33 -11.07 7.35 -12.26
N ALA A 34 -10.37 8.07 -13.14
CA ALA A 34 -8.92 8.23 -13.07
C ALA A 34 -8.47 9.04 -11.84
N GLU A 35 -9.22 10.06 -11.41
CA GLU A 35 -8.89 10.85 -10.22
C GLU A 35 -8.90 10.01 -8.94
N SER A 36 -9.90 9.15 -8.77
CA SER A 36 -9.99 8.27 -7.59
C SER A 36 -8.85 7.25 -7.58
N ARG A 37 -8.50 6.70 -8.75
CA ARG A 37 -7.35 5.80 -8.90
C ARG A 37 -6.03 6.51 -8.58
N LEU A 38 -5.85 7.73 -9.09
CA LEU A 38 -4.66 8.55 -8.84
C LEU A 38 -4.52 8.87 -7.35
N SER A 39 -5.61 9.29 -6.69
CA SER A 39 -5.61 9.58 -5.26
C SER A 39 -5.17 8.37 -4.43
N VAL A 40 -5.67 7.17 -4.76
CA VAL A 40 -5.24 5.93 -4.07
C VAL A 40 -3.77 5.62 -4.32
N LEU A 41 -3.28 5.77 -5.56
CA LEU A 41 -1.87 5.56 -5.88
C LEU A 41 -0.95 6.54 -5.14
N GLN A 42 -1.33 7.81 -5.03
CA GLN A 42 -0.59 8.82 -4.28
C GLN A 42 -0.55 8.49 -2.79
N THR A 43 -1.68 8.10 -2.19
CA THR A 43 -1.71 7.69 -0.78
C THR A 43 -0.84 6.44 -0.53
N LEU A 44 -0.81 5.49 -1.46
CA LEU A 44 0.08 4.33 -1.36
C LEU A 44 1.55 4.74 -1.45
N ASP A 45 1.91 5.63 -2.37
CA ASP A 45 3.28 6.14 -2.53
C ASP A 45 3.75 6.88 -1.27
N ASP A 46 2.90 7.73 -0.69
CA ASP A 46 3.18 8.45 0.55
C ASP A 46 3.42 7.49 1.73
N GLU A 47 2.55 6.49 1.91
CA GLU A 47 2.66 5.54 3.01
C GLU A 47 3.89 4.63 2.86
N ILE A 48 4.20 4.19 1.64
CA ILE A 48 5.41 3.43 1.35
C ILE A 48 6.65 4.29 1.61
N GLY A 49 6.66 5.54 1.13
CA GLY A 49 7.75 6.49 1.36
C GLY A 49 8.00 6.73 2.84
N ARG A 50 6.93 6.89 3.63
CA ARG A 50 7.01 7.03 5.08
C ARG A 50 7.56 5.77 5.76
N ALA A 51 7.04 4.60 5.43
CA ALA A 51 7.52 3.34 6.00
C ALA A 51 8.99 3.07 5.66
N LEU A 52 9.42 3.41 4.45
CA LEU A 52 10.83 3.31 4.05
C LEU A 52 11.71 4.31 4.80
N ALA A 53 11.25 5.56 5.00
CA ALA A 53 11.98 6.53 5.80
C ALA A 53 12.13 6.06 7.26
N ASP A 54 11.08 5.53 7.86
CA ASP A 54 11.10 4.99 9.23
C ASP A 54 12.03 3.76 9.33
N TYR A 55 12.04 2.89 8.31
CA TYR A 55 12.94 1.73 8.26
C TYR A 55 14.41 2.11 8.07
N LEU A 56 14.67 3.15 7.28
CA LEU A 56 16.02 3.62 6.97
C LEU A 56 16.56 4.61 7.99
N ALA A 57 15.72 5.12 8.89
CA ALA A 57 16.14 6.00 9.97
C ALA A 57 17.18 5.24 10.83
N PRO A 58 18.42 5.75 10.96
CA PRO A 58 19.40 5.14 11.84
C PRO A 58 18.80 5.14 13.26
N GLU A 59 18.95 4.03 13.99
CA GLU A 59 18.67 3.98 15.43
C GLU A 59 19.47 5.09 16.09
N THR A 60 18.85 6.25 16.26
CA THR A 60 19.47 7.38 16.92
C THR A 60 19.22 7.11 18.39
N GLU A 61 20.30 6.80 19.10
CA GLU A 61 20.36 6.52 20.55
C GLU A 61 20.20 5.05 20.99
N ALA A 62 21.27 4.27 20.84
CA ALA A 62 21.53 3.10 21.68
C ALA A 62 23.02 3.00 22.08
N THR A 63 23.62 4.09 22.55
CA THR A 63 24.78 4.03 23.45
C THR A 63 24.69 5.18 24.44
N ALA A 64 24.30 4.82 25.66
CA ALA A 64 24.38 5.62 26.87
C ALA A 64 25.83 5.96 27.26
#